data_AF-A0AAU5WBX4-F1
#
_entry.id   AF-A0AAU5WBX4-F1
#
_cell.length_a   1.000
_cell.length_b   1.000
_cell.length_c   1.000
_cell.angle_alpha   90.00
_cell.angle_beta   90.00
_cell.angle_gamma   90.00
#
_symmetry.space_group_name_H-M   'P 1'
#
loop_
_entity.id
_entity.type
_entity.pdbx_description
1 polymer ?
#
loop_
_entity_poly.entity_id
_entity_poly.type
_entity_poly.pdbx_seq_one_letter_code
_entity_poly.pdbx_strand_id
1 'polypeptide(L)'
;MSPFSPSWILRNTVATVLALLIGLAVAVLVGLFVAAEAPGGTRDLRAYQAAPRCPAAPTAPAECRWTQEFTASGIELTSSRSKSDRVLLTGADGVKRETFYSNHAVLTDLEEGDRVTGTVWRGLVTEIAAKGDSQKTQDAPADMRARLLIMALITIPAALLMTAACGWRLCRHRAAPTPGMIATLGLAPGLFGGGLVSALFSGPAESFWRTLIAWLVITAVLAAVARFYVTQKRTPATAPATPGG
;
A
#
# COMPACT_ATOMS: atom_id res chain seq x y z
N MET A 1 24.42 -3.87 -20.84
CA MET A 1 22.97 -3.67 -21.00
C MET A 1 22.27 -4.50 -19.93
N SER A 2 21.54 -3.88 -19.01
CA SER A 2 20.85 -4.62 -17.94
C SER A 2 19.72 -5.45 -18.54
N PRO A 3 19.54 -6.73 -18.15
CA PRO A 3 18.51 -7.62 -18.68
C PRO A 3 17.07 -7.14 -18.42
N PHE A 4 16.89 -6.07 -17.63
CA PHE A 4 15.61 -5.50 -17.26
C PHE A 4 15.27 -4.17 -17.96
N SER A 5 16.00 -3.78 -19.03
CA SER A 5 15.63 -2.58 -19.80
C SER A 5 14.29 -2.79 -20.53
N PRO A 6 13.37 -1.81 -20.52
CA PRO A 6 12.12 -1.87 -21.30
C PRO A 6 12.35 -2.19 -22.78
N SER A 7 13.47 -1.69 -23.33
CA SER A 7 13.87 -1.96 -24.72
C SER A 7 14.25 -3.41 -24.99
N TRP A 8 14.80 -4.12 -23.99
CA TRP A 8 15.16 -5.53 -24.10
C TRP A 8 13.91 -6.42 -24.07
N ILE A 9 13.00 -6.14 -23.12
CA ILE A 9 11.73 -6.87 -22.98
C ILE A 9 10.95 -6.81 -24.30
N LEU A 10 10.86 -5.63 -24.92
CA LEU A 10 10.15 -5.46 -26.20
C LEU A 10 10.85 -6.09 -27.41
N ARG A 11 12.16 -6.34 -27.35
CA ARG A 11 12.89 -7.01 -28.44
C ARG A 11 12.72 -8.53 -28.39
N ASN A 12 12.59 -9.10 -27.19
CA ASN A 12 12.42 -10.54 -27.00
C ASN A 12 10.93 -10.92 -26.89
N THR A 13 10.43 -11.68 -27.88
CA THR A 13 9.02 -12.12 -27.92
C THR A 13 8.62 -12.90 -26.68
N VAL A 14 9.48 -13.79 -26.18
CA VAL A 14 9.20 -14.60 -24.97
C VAL A 14 9.03 -13.69 -23.76
N ALA A 15 9.94 -12.73 -23.57
CA ALA A 15 9.85 -11.76 -22.47
C ALA A 15 8.60 -10.86 -22.59
N THR A 16 8.22 -10.47 -23.81
CA THR A 16 7.00 -9.69 -24.06
C THR A 16 5.74 -10.49 -23.69
N VAL A 17 5.65 -11.76 -24.08
CA VAL A 17 4.52 -12.63 -23.73
C VAL A 17 4.43 -12.86 -22.23
N LEU A 18 5.56 -13.17 -21.57
CA LEU A 18 5.59 -13.35 -20.11
C LEU A 18 5.15 -12.08 -19.37
N ALA A 19 5.66 -10.91 -19.76
CA ALA A 19 5.26 -9.64 -19.15
C ALA A 19 3.76 -9.34 -19.35
N LEU A 20 3.21 -9.65 -20.52
CA LEU A 20 1.77 -9.52 -20.79
C LEU A 20 0.95 -10.40 -19.84
N LEU A 21 1.32 -11.68 -19.72
CA LEU A 21 0.61 -12.65 -18.88
C LEU A 21 0.69 -12.25 -17.40
N ILE A 22 1.86 -11.82 -16.92
CA ILE A 22 2.03 -11.34 -15.55
C ILE A 22 1.17 -10.12 -15.28
N GLY A 23 1.19 -9.11 -16.17
CA GLY A 23 0.38 -7.91 -16.01
C GLY A 23 -1.11 -8.22 -15.99
N LEU A 24 -1.56 -9.11 -16.88
CA LEU A 24 -2.96 -9.53 -16.93
C LEU A 24 -3.35 -10.29 -15.66
N ALA A 25 -2.53 -11.26 -15.24
CA ALA A 25 -2.77 -12.04 -14.03
C ALA A 25 -2.85 -11.15 -12.78
N VAL A 26 -1.92 -10.21 -12.62
CA VAL A 26 -1.92 -9.25 -11.49
C VAL A 26 -3.19 -8.40 -11.51
N ALA A 27 -3.55 -7.81 -12.65
CA ALA A 27 -4.74 -6.97 -12.76
C ALA A 27 -6.03 -7.74 -12.43
N VAL A 28 -6.16 -8.97 -12.94
CA VAL A 28 -7.32 -9.83 -12.70
C VAL A 28 -7.37 -10.28 -11.23
N LEU A 29 -6.28 -10.81 -10.68
CA LEU A 29 -6.24 -11.30 -9.31
C LEU A 29 -6.53 -10.18 -8.30
N VAL A 30 -5.90 -9.02 -8.46
CA VAL A 30 -6.17 -7.86 -7.60
C VAL A 30 -7.61 -7.38 -7.77
N GLY A 31 -8.11 -7.28 -9.01
CA GLY A 31 -9.48 -6.86 -9.28
C GLY A 31 -10.52 -7.79 -8.64
N LEU A 32 -10.32 -9.11 -8.74
CA LEU A 32 -11.19 -10.11 -8.11
C LEU A 32 -11.13 -10.02 -6.57
N PHE A 33 -9.93 -9.89 -6.01
CA PHE A 33 -9.75 -9.76 -4.57
C PHE A 33 -10.45 -8.52 -4.02
N VAL A 34 -10.31 -7.37 -4.69
CA VAL A 34 -11.01 -6.13 -4.34
C VAL A 34 -12.52 -6.29 -4.47
N ALA A 35 -13.01 -6.90 -5.54
CA ALA A 35 -14.44 -7.11 -5.76
C ALA A 35 -15.06 -8.00 -4.67
N ALA A 36 -14.32 -9.00 -4.19
CA ALA A 36 -14.77 -9.90 -3.13
C ALA A 36 -14.76 -9.24 -1.75
N GLU A 37 -13.68 -8.54 -1.39
CA GLU A 37 -13.43 -8.10 -0.01
C GLU A 37 -13.87 -6.64 0.26
N ALA A 38 -13.83 -5.75 -0.73
CA ALA A 38 -14.13 -4.33 -0.53
C ALA A 38 -15.57 -4.04 -0.02
N PRO A 39 -16.63 -4.78 -0.41
CA PRO A 39 -17.97 -4.54 0.12
C PRO A 39 -18.07 -4.77 1.63
N GLY A 40 -17.35 -5.78 2.14
CA GLY A 40 -17.34 -6.17 3.56
C GLY A 40 -16.24 -5.49 4.39
N GLY A 41 -15.20 -4.94 3.76
CA GLY A 41 -13.98 -4.48 4.42
C GLY A 41 -14.13 -3.33 5.44
N THR A 42 -15.32 -2.75 5.60
CA THR A 42 -15.60 -1.74 6.63
C THR A 42 -16.49 -2.24 7.77
N ARG A 43 -16.95 -3.50 7.71
CA ARG A 43 -17.96 -4.04 8.63
C ARG A 43 -17.47 -4.01 10.07
N ASP A 44 -16.28 -4.54 10.33
CA ASP A 44 -15.73 -4.60 11.70
C ASP A 44 -15.34 -3.22 12.21
N LEU A 45 -14.81 -2.34 11.35
CA LEU A 45 -14.54 -0.95 11.73
C LEU A 45 -15.82 -0.22 12.12
N ARG A 46 -16.90 -0.38 11.34
CA ARG A 46 -18.20 0.22 11.66
C ARG A 46 -18.79 -0.37 12.95
N ALA A 47 -18.67 -1.67 13.14
CA ALA A 47 -19.11 -2.35 14.37
C ALA A 47 -18.34 -1.82 15.60
N TYR A 48 -17.02 -1.70 15.51
CA TYR A 48 -16.17 -1.14 16.57
C TYR A 48 -16.49 0.33 16.87
N GLN A 49 -16.69 1.16 15.84
CA GLN A 49 -17.04 2.57 16.03
C GLN A 49 -18.42 2.75 16.67
N ALA A 50 -19.39 1.93 16.27
CA ALA A 50 -20.74 1.93 16.80
C ALA A 50 -20.86 1.24 18.18
N ALA A 51 -19.86 0.45 18.58
CA ALA A 51 -19.89 -0.30 19.83
C ALA A 51 -19.99 0.65 21.04
N PRO A 52 -21.02 0.50 21.90
CA PRO A 52 -21.17 1.32 23.09
C PRO A 52 -20.09 0.96 24.13
N ARG A 53 -19.97 1.77 25.18
CA ARG A 53 -19.13 1.41 26.33
C ARG A 53 -19.81 0.31 27.14
N CYS A 54 -19.04 -0.69 27.57
CA CYS A 54 -19.57 -1.71 28.47
C CYS A 54 -19.89 -1.08 29.84
N PRO A 55 -20.99 -1.47 30.50
CA PRO A 55 -21.32 -0.99 31.84
C PRO A 55 -20.39 -1.56 32.92
N ALA A 56 -19.81 -2.74 32.67
CA ALA A 56 -18.84 -3.41 33.53
C ALA A 56 -17.87 -4.24 32.67
N ALA A 57 -16.77 -4.71 33.28
CA ALA A 57 -15.78 -5.56 32.62
C ALA A 57 -16.42 -6.89 32.18
N PRO A 58 -16.40 -7.24 30.88
CA PRO A 58 -16.93 -8.51 30.39
C PRO A 58 -16.05 -9.69 30.80
N THR A 59 -16.67 -10.82 31.17
CA THR A 59 -15.96 -12.09 31.43
C THR A 59 -15.69 -12.90 30.16
N ALA A 60 -16.34 -12.54 29.04
CA ALA A 60 -16.19 -13.16 27.73
C ALA A 60 -16.15 -12.08 26.63
N PRO A 61 -15.69 -12.40 25.40
CA PRO A 61 -15.73 -11.47 24.27
C PRO A 61 -17.11 -10.84 24.08
N ALA A 62 -17.16 -9.51 24.08
CA ALA A 62 -18.39 -8.73 24.00
C ALA A 62 -18.34 -7.70 22.86
N GLU A 63 -19.53 -7.33 22.35
CA GLU A 63 -19.72 -6.33 21.28
C GLU A 63 -19.64 -4.87 21.76
N CYS A 64 -19.29 -4.65 23.03
CA CYS A 64 -19.08 -3.32 23.61
C CYS A 64 -17.57 -3.06 23.83
N ARG A 65 -17.18 -1.79 23.83
CA ARG A 65 -15.81 -1.37 24.14
C ARG A 65 -15.67 -1.13 25.63
N TRP A 66 -14.57 -1.53 26.22
CA TRP A 66 -14.27 -1.21 27.60
C TRP A 66 -12.80 -0.89 27.77
N THR A 67 -12.49 -0.10 28.80
CA THR A 67 -11.14 0.33 29.12
C THR A 67 -10.71 -0.33 30.41
N GLN A 68 -9.48 -0.83 30.46
CA GLN A 68 -8.86 -1.27 31.70
C GLN A 68 -7.38 -0.93 31.78
N GLU A 69 -6.88 -0.88 33.01
CA GLU A 69 -5.46 -0.81 33.25
C GLU A 69 -4.80 -2.17 32.99
N PHE A 70 -3.67 -2.11 32.31
CA PHE A 70 -2.73 -3.20 32.13
C PHE A 70 -1.35 -2.76 32.62
N THR A 71 -0.55 -3.73 33.02
CA THR A 71 0.88 -3.53 33.28
C THR A 71 1.68 -4.08 32.11
N ALA A 72 2.58 -3.27 31.55
CA ALA A 72 3.54 -3.74 30.56
C ALA A 72 4.51 -4.72 31.23
N SER A 73 4.52 -5.97 30.78
CA SER A 73 5.29 -7.07 31.40
C SER A 73 6.36 -7.65 30.48
N GLY A 74 6.58 -7.00 29.35
CA GLY A 74 7.58 -7.36 28.36
C GLY A 74 7.38 -6.50 27.13
N ILE A 75 8.47 -5.90 26.66
CA ILE A 75 8.48 -5.00 25.50
C ILE A 75 9.58 -5.50 24.58
N GLU A 76 9.22 -5.84 23.35
CA GLU A 76 10.20 -6.21 22.33
C GLU A 76 10.05 -5.24 21.16
N LEU A 77 11.01 -4.32 21.10
CA LEU A 77 11.20 -3.43 19.97
C LEU A 77 12.15 -4.08 18.99
N THR A 78 11.76 -4.14 17.72
CA THR A 78 12.59 -4.71 16.67
C THR A 78 13.02 -3.63 15.69
N SER A 79 14.32 -3.59 15.38
CA SER A 79 14.84 -2.74 14.30
C SER A 79 14.60 -3.31 12.90
N SER A 80 14.02 -4.52 12.81
CA SER A 80 13.77 -5.19 11.54
C SER A 80 12.45 -4.73 10.91
N ARG A 81 12.50 -4.33 9.64
CA ARG A 81 11.30 -4.00 8.85
C ARG A 81 10.32 -5.17 8.68
N SER A 82 10.75 -6.41 8.89
CA SER A 82 9.92 -7.61 8.70
C SER A 82 9.27 -8.14 9.98
N LYS A 83 9.63 -7.60 11.15
CA LYS A 83 9.06 -7.98 12.43
C LYS A 83 8.24 -6.82 12.98
N SER A 84 7.13 -7.15 13.64
CA SER A 84 6.31 -6.16 14.34
C SER A 84 6.80 -6.03 15.77
N ASP A 85 6.79 -4.81 16.31
CA ASP A 85 7.01 -4.64 17.74
C ASP A 85 5.88 -5.27 18.52
N ARG A 86 6.21 -5.80 19.69
CA ARG A 86 5.23 -6.44 20.55
C ARG A 86 5.35 -5.99 21.99
N VAL A 87 4.21 -5.94 22.66
CA VAL A 87 4.11 -5.74 24.10
C VAL A 87 3.24 -6.82 24.70
N LEU A 88 3.73 -7.38 25.80
CA LEU A 88 3.01 -8.31 26.65
C LEU A 88 2.32 -7.52 27.77
N LEU A 89 1.00 -7.41 27.68
CA LEU A 89 0.19 -6.70 28.65
C LEU A 89 -0.40 -7.68 29.66
N THR A 90 -0.17 -7.43 30.95
CA THR A 90 -0.76 -8.22 32.03
C THR A 90 -1.93 -7.44 32.63
N GLY A 91 -3.14 -8.01 32.57
CA GLY A 91 -4.33 -7.42 33.17
C GLY A 91 -4.40 -7.67 34.69
N ALA A 92 -5.35 -7.02 35.36
CA ALA A 92 -5.61 -7.26 36.79
C ALA A 92 -6.06 -8.71 37.09
N ASP A 93 -6.60 -9.39 36.07
CA ASP A 93 -6.92 -10.82 36.07
C ASP A 93 -5.67 -11.73 36.03
N GLY A 94 -4.46 -11.15 35.90
CA GLY A 94 -3.21 -11.87 35.72
C GLY A 94 -3.04 -12.45 34.31
N VAL A 95 -4.01 -12.23 33.41
CA VAL A 95 -3.98 -12.78 32.06
C VAL A 95 -3.05 -11.91 31.21
N LYS A 96 -2.05 -12.58 30.63
CA LYS A 96 -1.09 -11.99 29.69
C LYS A 96 -1.70 -11.96 28.28
N ARG A 97 -1.63 -10.80 27.63
CA ARG A 97 -2.13 -10.55 26.28
C ARG A 97 -0.99 -9.99 25.45
N GLU A 98 -0.63 -10.68 24.38
CA GLU A 98 0.38 -10.20 23.44
C GLU A 98 -0.29 -9.25 22.44
N THR A 99 0.32 -8.08 22.21
CA THR A 99 -0.20 -7.06 21.30
C THR A 99 0.89 -6.64 20.34
N PHE A 100 0.54 -6.46 19.06
CA PHE A 100 1.47 -6.07 18.01
C PHE A 100 1.19 -4.65 17.54
N TYR A 101 2.24 -3.97 17.07
CA TYR A 101 2.17 -2.57 16.65
C TYR A 101 2.89 -2.35 15.34
N SER A 102 2.46 -1.32 14.60
CA SER A 102 3.06 -0.94 13.31
C SER A 102 3.88 0.37 13.39
N ASN A 103 3.91 1.02 14.56
CA ASN A 103 4.71 2.21 14.84
C ASN A 103 5.11 2.24 16.33
N HIS A 104 5.91 3.21 16.75
CA HIS A 104 6.49 3.25 18.09
C HIS A 104 5.95 4.37 19.00
N ALA A 105 4.82 5.01 18.66
CA ALA A 105 4.40 6.26 19.31
C ALA A 105 4.31 6.15 20.85
N VAL A 106 3.59 5.15 21.36
CA VAL A 106 3.50 4.89 22.82
C VAL A 106 4.65 4.00 23.28
N LEU A 107 5.15 3.13 22.40
CA LEU A 107 6.14 2.11 22.75
C LEU A 107 7.54 2.64 23.06
N THR A 108 7.91 3.79 22.50
CA THR A 108 9.28 4.34 22.65
C THR A 108 9.59 4.71 24.10
N ASP A 109 8.58 5.23 24.80
CA ASP A 109 8.73 5.72 26.18
C ASP A 109 8.15 4.75 27.21
N LEU A 110 7.69 3.57 26.79
CA LEU A 110 7.07 2.60 27.68
C LEU A 110 8.15 1.69 28.29
N GLU A 111 8.12 1.51 29.61
CA GLU A 111 9.01 0.61 30.32
C GLU A 111 8.27 -0.62 30.88
N GLU A 112 9.00 -1.70 31.14
CA GLU A 112 8.42 -2.84 31.85
C GLU A 112 8.04 -2.42 33.28
N GLY A 113 6.81 -2.74 33.68
CA GLY A 113 6.19 -2.28 34.93
C GLY A 113 5.29 -1.07 34.77
N ASP A 114 5.35 -0.35 33.64
CA ASP A 114 4.48 0.80 33.40
C ASP A 114 3.01 0.40 33.30
N ARG A 115 2.14 1.27 33.83
CA ARG A 115 0.69 1.15 33.67
C ARG A 115 0.25 1.78 32.37
N VAL A 116 -0.56 1.04 31.61
CA VAL A 116 -1.18 1.51 30.37
C VAL A 116 -2.69 1.31 30.44
N THR A 117 -3.44 2.25 29.88
CA THR A 117 -4.88 2.09 29.70
C THR A 117 -5.13 1.43 28.36
N GLY A 118 -5.61 0.18 28.35
CA GLY A 118 -5.98 -0.52 27.13
C GLY A 118 -7.48 -0.43 26.87
N THR A 119 -7.86 -0.12 25.63
CA THR A 119 -9.23 -0.30 25.13
C THR A 119 -9.35 -1.70 24.56
N VAL A 120 -10.38 -2.42 24.98
CA VAL A 120 -10.63 -3.81 24.61
C VAL A 120 -11.99 -3.92 23.91
N TRP A 121 -12.02 -4.68 22.82
CA TRP A 121 -13.24 -5.00 22.07
C TRP A 121 -13.18 -6.46 21.60
N ARG A 122 -14.27 -7.22 21.79
CA ARG A 122 -14.32 -8.67 21.51
C ARG A 122 -13.15 -9.46 22.10
N GLY A 123 -12.66 -9.04 23.27
CA GLY A 123 -11.54 -9.68 23.99
C GLY A 123 -10.14 -9.33 23.47
N LEU A 124 -10.03 -8.52 22.42
CA LEU A 124 -8.77 -8.05 21.86
C LEU A 124 -8.48 -6.62 22.33
N VAL A 125 -7.22 -6.33 22.65
CA VAL A 125 -6.79 -4.97 22.98
C VAL A 125 -6.64 -4.22 21.66
N THR A 126 -7.49 -3.24 21.39
CA THR A 126 -7.51 -2.49 20.12
C THR A 126 -6.71 -1.19 20.20
N GLU A 127 -6.49 -0.66 21.40
CA GLU A 127 -5.78 0.59 21.60
C GLU A 127 -5.12 0.58 22.97
N ILE A 128 -3.95 1.19 23.09
CA ILE A 128 -3.30 1.48 24.36
C ILE A 128 -3.08 2.99 24.48
N ALA A 129 -3.17 3.50 25.70
CA ALA A 129 -2.85 4.87 26.03
C ALA A 129 -1.96 4.91 27.27
N ALA A 130 -0.87 5.67 27.19
CA ALA A 130 0.09 5.85 28.28
C ALA A 130 0.77 7.21 28.13
N LYS A 131 1.11 7.85 29.26
CA LYS A 131 1.88 9.11 29.30
C LYS A 131 1.31 10.25 28.43
N GLY A 132 -0.01 10.25 28.19
CA GLY A 132 -0.69 11.27 27.38
C GLY A 132 -0.85 10.92 25.90
N ASP A 133 -0.17 9.88 25.43
CA ASP A 133 -0.25 9.39 24.05
C ASP A 133 -1.18 8.17 23.94
N SER A 134 -1.71 7.96 22.73
CA SER A 134 -2.56 6.82 22.40
C SER A 134 -2.12 6.18 21.08
N GLN A 135 -2.21 4.86 21.01
CA GLN A 135 -1.77 4.09 19.87
C GLN A 135 -2.66 2.86 19.67
N LYS A 136 -3.07 2.65 18.43
CA LYS A 136 -3.80 1.44 18.01
C LYS A 136 -2.87 0.24 17.90
N THR A 137 -3.36 -0.92 18.32
CA THR A 137 -2.72 -2.21 18.09
C THR A 137 -3.03 -2.70 16.66
N GLN A 138 -2.37 -3.76 16.22
CA GLN A 138 -2.71 -4.44 14.95
C GLN A 138 -4.07 -5.16 15.00
N ASP A 139 -4.57 -5.46 16.20
CA ASP A 139 -5.91 -6.03 16.41
C ASP A 139 -7.02 -4.97 16.30
N ALA A 140 -6.67 -3.69 16.25
CA ALA A 140 -7.61 -2.62 15.99
C ALA A 140 -8.27 -2.81 14.60
N PRO A 141 -9.61 -2.82 14.52
CA PRO A 141 -10.28 -2.89 13.23
C PRO A 141 -9.83 -1.73 12.33
N ALA A 142 -9.36 -2.09 11.13
CA ALA A 142 -8.89 -1.15 10.12
C ALA A 142 -9.90 -1.01 8.98
N ASP A 143 -9.77 0.06 8.19
CA ASP A 143 -10.53 0.21 6.95
C ASP A 143 -9.91 -0.67 5.85
N MET A 144 -10.25 -1.95 5.86
CA MET A 144 -9.74 -2.90 4.87
C MET A 144 -10.18 -2.50 3.45
N ARG A 145 -11.33 -1.86 3.31
CA ARG A 145 -11.77 -1.34 2.01
C ARG A 145 -10.81 -0.27 1.49
N ALA A 146 -10.43 0.70 2.31
CA ALA A 146 -9.45 1.71 1.92
C ALA A 146 -8.09 1.08 1.55
N ARG A 147 -7.58 0.14 2.36
CA ARG A 147 -6.33 -0.60 2.07
C ARG A 147 -6.37 -1.30 0.72
N LEU A 148 -7.45 -2.02 0.44
CA LEU A 148 -7.64 -2.75 -0.82
C LEU A 148 -7.73 -1.80 -2.01
N LEU A 149 -8.45 -0.68 -1.87
CA LEU A 149 -8.55 0.32 -2.92
C LEU A 149 -7.21 1.02 -3.18
N ILE A 150 -6.42 1.31 -2.14
CA ILE A 150 -5.06 1.84 -2.29
C ILE A 150 -4.18 0.83 -3.04
N MET A 151 -4.20 -0.44 -2.63
CA MET A 151 -3.43 -1.50 -3.30
C MET A 151 -3.83 -1.64 -4.77
N ALA A 152 -5.13 -1.60 -5.07
CA ALA A 152 -5.66 -1.63 -6.43
C ALA A 152 -5.22 -0.42 -7.27
N LEU A 153 -5.28 0.78 -6.68
CA LEU A 153 -4.86 2.02 -7.32
C LEU A 153 -3.38 2.00 -7.72
N ILE A 154 -2.52 1.38 -6.91
CA ILE A 154 -1.09 1.28 -7.17
C ILE A 154 -0.78 0.20 -8.23
N THR A 155 -1.46 -0.94 -8.15
CA THR A 155 -1.11 -2.14 -8.93
C THR A 155 -1.80 -2.21 -10.29
N ILE A 156 -3.11 -1.96 -10.35
CA ILE A 156 -3.92 -2.17 -11.56
C ILE A 156 -3.47 -1.25 -12.70
N PRO A 157 -3.29 0.08 -12.53
CA PRO A 157 -2.87 0.95 -13.62
C PRO A 157 -1.50 0.57 -14.20
N ALA A 158 -0.55 0.23 -13.32
CA ALA A 158 0.78 -0.22 -13.74
C ALA A 158 0.72 -1.54 -14.52
N ALA A 159 -0.06 -2.51 -14.03
CA ALA A 159 -0.27 -3.79 -14.69
C ALA A 159 -0.95 -3.64 -16.06
N LEU A 160 -2.00 -2.81 -16.14
CA LEU A 160 -2.69 -2.52 -17.39
C LEU A 160 -1.80 -1.83 -18.42
N LEU A 161 -0.97 -0.86 -18.02
CA LEU A 161 0.00 -0.23 -18.93
C LEU A 161 1.01 -1.23 -19.47
N MET A 162 1.54 -2.11 -18.61
CA MET A 162 2.45 -3.17 -19.03
C MET A 162 1.78 -4.12 -20.03
N THR A 163 0.58 -4.61 -19.72
CA THR A 163 -0.23 -5.46 -20.62
C THR A 163 -0.53 -4.77 -21.95
N ALA A 164 -0.91 -3.48 -21.92
CA ALA A 164 -1.19 -2.71 -23.13
C ALA A 164 0.04 -2.51 -24.00
N ALA A 165 1.21 -2.19 -23.40
CA ALA A 165 2.45 -2.02 -24.14
C ALA A 165 2.92 -3.33 -24.79
N CYS A 166 2.84 -4.45 -24.07
CA CYS A 166 3.18 -5.76 -24.58
C CYS A 166 2.20 -6.24 -25.66
N GLY A 167 0.89 -6.05 -25.45
CA GLY A 167 -0.14 -6.37 -26.44
C GLY A 167 0.05 -5.57 -27.73
N TRP A 168 0.28 -4.26 -27.60
CA TRP A 168 0.60 -3.40 -28.73
C TRP A 168 1.84 -3.87 -29.51
N ARG A 169 2.88 -4.31 -28.78
CA ARG A 169 4.10 -4.87 -29.40
C ARG A 169 3.84 -6.15 -30.18
N LEU A 170 3.04 -7.08 -29.63
CA LEU A 170 2.72 -8.35 -30.28
C LEU A 170 1.84 -8.15 -31.52
N CYS A 171 0.87 -7.24 -31.46
CA CYS A 171 0.09 -6.84 -32.64
C CYS A 171 0.97 -6.25 -33.76
N ARG A 172 2.11 -5.64 -33.40
CA ARG A 172 3.07 -5.03 -34.34
C ARG A 172 4.39 -5.79 -34.48
N HIS A 173 4.34 -7.13 -34.36
CA HIS A 173 5.53 -7.98 -34.25
C HIS A 173 6.64 -7.73 -35.30
N ARG A 174 6.27 -7.34 -36.55
CA ARG A 174 7.21 -7.11 -37.67
C ARG A 174 7.96 -5.78 -37.67
N ALA A 175 7.54 -4.80 -36.86
CA ALA A 175 8.16 -3.49 -36.81
C ALA A 175 9.08 -3.33 -35.58
N ALA A 176 10.10 -2.48 -35.71
CA ALA A 176 10.95 -2.11 -34.58
C ALA A 176 10.11 -1.42 -33.48
N PRO A 177 10.44 -1.61 -32.18
CA PRO A 177 9.74 -0.96 -31.08
C PRO A 177 9.78 0.57 -31.22
N THR A 178 8.61 1.20 -31.19
CA THR A 178 8.52 2.65 -31.28
C THR A 178 8.93 3.31 -29.95
N PRO A 179 9.43 4.57 -29.97
CA PRO A 179 9.70 5.31 -28.73
C PRO A 179 8.49 5.40 -27.78
N GLY A 180 7.28 5.42 -28.34
CA GLY A 180 6.03 5.41 -27.57
C GLY A 180 5.85 4.13 -26.77
N MET A 181 6.07 2.95 -27.39
CA MET A 181 5.97 1.66 -26.70
C MET A 181 6.98 1.55 -25.55
N ILE A 182 8.21 2.03 -25.76
CA ILE A 182 9.25 2.04 -24.74
C ILE A 182 8.86 2.97 -23.58
N ALA A 183 8.33 4.15 -23.87
CA ALA A 183 7.85 5.09 -22.86
C ALA A 183 6.67 4.54 -22.06
N THR A 184 5.68 3.91 -22.72
CA THR A 184 4.52 3.30 -22.04
C THR A 184 4.95 2.14 -21.13
N LEU A 185 5.86 1.27 -21.60
CA LEU A 185 6.37 0.18 -20.76
C LEU A 185 7.22 0.72 -19.59
N GLY A 186 8.00 1.79 -19.82
CA GLY A 186 8.75 2.46 -18.76
C GLY A 186 7.88 3.19 -17.74
N LEU A 187 6.70 3.67 -18.14
CA LEU A 187 5.73 4.29 -17.24
C LEU A 187 5.12 3.31 -16.24
N ALA A 188 4.96 2.03 -16.60
CA ALA A 188 4.37 1.03 -15.71
C ALA A 188 5.09 0.93 -14.33
N PRO A 189 6.41 0.66 -14.26
CA PRO A 189 7.12 0.67 -12.98
C PRO A 189 7.17 2.07 -12.34
N GLY A 190 7.13 3.14 -13.14
CA GLY A 190 7.04 4.52 -12.65
C GLY A 190 5.74 4.78 -11.89
N LEU A 191 4.59 4.36 -12.41
CA LEU A 191 3.29 4.48 -11.75
C LEU A 191 3.21 3.61 -10.50
N PHE A 192 3.77 2.40 -10.55
CA PHE A 192 3.84 1.53 -9.38
C PHE A 192 4.67 2.18 -8.26
N GLY A 193 5.88 2.65 -8.58
CA GLY A 193 6.73 3.36 -7.63
C GLY A 193 6.09 4.66 -7.11
N GLY A 194 5.47 5.44 -7.99
CA GLY A 194 4.72 6.64 -7.62
C GLY A 194 3.54 6.34 -6.72
N GLY A 195 2.87 5.20 -6.93
CA GLY A 195 1.87 4.62 -6.05
C GLY A 195 2.38 4.35 -4.64
N LEU A 196 3.51 3.65 -4.52
CA LEU A 196 4.13 3.39 -3.22
C LEU A 196 4.51 4.68 -2.50
N VAL A 197 5.05 5.67 -3.22
CA VAL A 197 5.36 6.99 -2.65
C VAL A 197 4.09 7.71 -2.19
N SER A 198 3.01 7.66 -2.98
CA SER A 198 1.73 8.28 -2.61
C SER A 198 1.13 7.68 -1.33
N ALA A 199 1.35 6.39 -1.08
CA ALA A 199 0.85 5.71 0.13
C ALA A 199 1.47 6.27 1.41
N LEU A 200 2.69 6.83 1.34
CA LEU A 200 3.34 7.48 2.49
C LEU A 200 2.58 8.73 2.98
N PHE A 201 1.76 9.35 2.12
CA PHE A 201 0.96 10.54 2.45
C PHE A 201 -0.43 10.20 3.04
N SER A 202 -0.77 8.92 3.19
CA SER A 202 -2.13 8.49 3.63
C SER A 202 -2.43 8.83 5.10
N GLY A 203 -1.37 9.01 5.91
CA GLY A 203 -1.44 9.31 7.34
C GLY A 203 -1.96 8.15 8.19
N PRO A 204 -2.12 8.37 9.51
CA PRO A 204 -2.49 7.32 10.48
C PRO A 204 -3.91 6.77 10.31
N ALA A 205 -4.76 7.47 9.55
CA ALA A 205 -6.15 7.07 9.27
C ALA A 205 -6.33 6.45 7.88
N GLU A 206 -5.24 6.09 7.17
CA GLU A 206 -5.26 5.42 5.86
C GLU A 206 -6.32 5.99 4.90
N SER A 207 -6.22 7.28 4.59
CA SER A 207 -7.22 7.95 3.76
C SER A 207 -6.97 7.69 2.28
N PHE A 208 -7.79 6.82 1.67
CA PHE A 208 -7.76 6.54 0.23
C PHE A 208 -7.77 7.81 -0.63
N TRP A 209 -8.59 8.82 -0.28
CA TRP A 209 -8.68 10.05 -1.06
C TRP A 209 -7.38 10.86 -1.05
N ARG A 210 -6.66 10.92 0.08
CA ARG A 210 -5.35 11.58 0.15
C ARG A 210 -4.34 10.85 -0.74
N THR A 211 -4.31 9.53 -0.66
CA THR A 211 -3.47 8.70 -1.53
C THR A 211 -3.79 8.91 -3.00
N LEU A 212 -5.08 8.94 -3.36
CA LEU A 212 -5.54 9.16 -4.73
C LEU A 212 -5.09 10.51 -5.28
N ILE A 213 -5.26 11.59 -4.51
CA ILE A 213 -4.84 12.94 -4.95
C ILE A 213 -3.32 12.98 -5.17
N ALA A 214 -2.54 12.48 -4.21
CA ALA A 214 -1.08 12.42 -4.34
C ALA A 214 -0.66 11.57 -5.55
N TRP A 215 -1.30 10.42 -5.75
CA TRP A 215 -1.05 9.54 -6.88
C TRP A 215 -1.37 10.20 -8.22
N LEU A 216 -2.48 10.93 -8.33
CA LEU A 216 -2.86 11.63 -9.56
C LEU A 216 -1.85 12.71 -9.95
N VAL A 217 -1.34 13.47 -8.97
CA VAL A 217 -0.29 14.48 -9.22
C VAL A 217 0.99 13.82 -9.75
N ILE A 218 1.46 12.76 -9.09
CA ILE A 218 2.65 12.02 -9.52
C ILE A 218 2.45 11.43 -10.93
N THR A 219 1.28 10.83 -11.18
CA THR A 219 0.90 10.26 -12.46
C THR A 219 0.90 11.30 -13.58
N ALA A 220 0.36 12.49 -13.31
CA ALA A 220 0.36 13.59 -14.28
C ALA A 220 1.78 14.04 -14.64
N VAL A 221 2.67 14.16 -13.65
CA VAL A 221 4.08 14.50 -13.88
C VAL A 221 4.79 13.41 -14.69
N LEU A 222 4.64 12.14 -14.33
CA LEU A 222 5.24 11.02 -15.06
C LEU A 222 4.74 10.96 -16.51
N ALA A 223 3.44 11.15 -16.73
CA ALA A 223 2.85 11.19 -18.06
C ALA A 223 3.39 12.37 -18.89
N ALA A 224 3.56 13.55 -18.29
CA ALA A 224 4.15 14.71 -18.95
C ALA A 224 5.60 14.46 -19.37
N VAL A 225 6.42 13.89 -18.47
CA VAL A 225 7.81 13.52 -18.76
C VAL A 225 7.88 12.48 -19.87
N ALA A 226 7.06 11.44 -19.83
CA ALA A 226 7.00 10.43 -20.88
C ALA A 226 6.58 11.02 -22.23
N ARG A 227 5.60 11.93 -22.24
CA ARG A 227 5.17 12.64 -23.45
C ARG A 227 6.30 13.48 -24.02
N PHE A 228 6.98 14.27 -23.18
CA PHE A 228 8.11 15.11 -23.58
C PHE A 228 9.25 14.27 -24.17
N TYR A 229 9.58 13.15 -23.54
CA TYR A 229 10.56 12.18 -24.06
C TYR A 229 10.18 11.68 -25.46
N VAL A 230 8.92 11.28 -25.65
CA VAL A 230 8.44 10.80 -26.96
C VAL A 230 8.48 11.90 -28.02
N THR A 231 8.14 13.15 -27.66
CA THR A 231 8.20 14.27 -28.63
C THR A 231 9.63 14.61 -29.02
N GLN A 232 10.56 14.68 -28.07
CA GLN A 232 11.97 14.96 -28.38
C GLN A 232 12.59 13.90 -29.29
N LYS A 233 12.29 12.61 -29.05
CA LYS A 233 12.78 11.52 -29.90
C LYS A 233 12.12 11.46 -31.28
N ARG A 234 10.98 12.12 -31.47
CA ARG A 234 10.29 12.19 -32.77
C ARG A 234 10.79 13.34 -33.64
N THR A 235 11.36 14.39 -33.06
CA THR A 235 11.95 15.49 -33.83
C THR A 235 13.22 14.98 -34.50
N PRO A 236 13.23 14.77 -35.83
CA PRO A 236 14.47 14.47 -36.54
C PRO A 236 15.34 15.73 -36.44
N ALA A 237 16.65 15.57 -36.24
CA ALA A 237 17.58 16.67 -36.41
C ALA A 237 17.34 17.25 -37.81
N THR A 238 16.79 18.46 -37.89
CA THR A 238 16.76 19.24 -39.11
C THR A 238 18.21 19.37 -39.55
N ALA A 239 18.64 18.59 -40.53
CA ALA A 239 19.97 18.70 -41.08
C ALA A 239 20.12 20.15 -41.57
N PRO A 240 21.17 20.90 -41.15
CA PRO A 240 21.41 22.22 -41.72
C PRO A 240 21.60 22.03 -43.22
N ALA A 241 20.73 22.66 -44.00
CA ALA A 241 20.88 22.74 -45.45
C ALA A 241 22.27 23.31 -45.74
N THR A 242 23.12 22.53 -46.38
CA THR A 242 24.42 23.01 -46.86
C THR A 242 24.14 24.12 -47.88
N PRO A 243 24.61 25.36 -47.66
CA PRO A 243 24.51 26.38 -48.71
C PRO A 243 25.51 25.99 -49.79
N GLY A 244 25.01 25.47 -50.90
CA GLY A 244 25.76 25.40 -52.16
C GLY A 244 25.70 26.76 -52.82
N GLY A 245 26.85 27.42 -52.92
CA GLY A 245 27.06 28.70 -53.61
C GLY A 245 28.54 29.06 -53.59
#